data_AF-A0A377X7A6-F1
#
_entry.id   AF-A0A377X7A6-F1
#
_cell.length_a   1.000
_cell.length_b   1.000
_cell.length_c   1.000
_cell.angle_alpha   90.00
_cell.angle_beta   90.00
_cell.angle_gamma   90.00
#
_symmetry.space_group_name_H-M   'P 1'
#
loop_
_entity.id
_entity.type
_entity.pdbx_description
1 polymer ?
#
loop_
_entity_poly.entity_id
_entity_poly.type
_entity_poly.pdbx_seq_one_letter_code
_entity_poly.pdbx_strand_id
1 'polypeptide(L)'
;MITNKILIEEVEELKSLLSQGKAEIPSFWECLWPGVVLVAWNILCALISVGGGYLSVKFIFWVLVFPGVISFIVLLGVASARSLFLSVPRTYRMRSQVYRFISRKVMVYALVYMALILALALFNRVYYASPFPFSFMILIATIFVWFVMNIDFGRYQLSVLSSAINSFRAEKLGG
;
A
#
# COMPACT_ATOMS: atom_id res chain seq x y z
N MET A 1 -19.37 5.11 13.13
CA MET A 1 -18.38 6.19 13.29
C MET A 1 -17.36 5.70 14.31
N ILE A 2 -16.08 5.56 13.94
CA ILE A 2 -15.05 5.18 14.92
C ILE A 2 -14.79 6.40 15.80
N THR A 3 -14.97 6.24 17.12
CA THR A 3 -14.70 7.29 18.10
C THR A 3 -13.30 7.08 18.69
N ASN A 4 -12.64 8.16 19.11
CA ASN A 4 -11.32 8.09 19.73
C ASN A 4 -11.32 7.21 20.99
N LYS A 5 -12.45 7.09 21.70
CA LYS A 5 -12.59 6.20 22.87
C LYS A 5 -12.44 4.72 22.50
N ILE A 6 -13.12 4.27 21.45
CA ILE A 6 -13.01 2.89 20.95
C ILE A 6 -11.58 2.63 20.48
N LEU A 7 -10.93 3.61 19.85
CA LEU A 7 -9.54 3.48 19.41
C LEU A 7 -8.57 3.28 20.59
N ILE A 8 -8.74 4.03 21.68
CA ILE A 8 -7.88 3.95 22.87
C ILE A 8 -8.11 2.63 23.61
N GLU A 9 -9.36 2.22 23.82
CA GLU A 9 -9.69 0.92 24.44
C GLU A 9 -9.09 -0.24 23.64
N GLU A 10 -9.19 -0.20 22.31
CA GLU A 10 -8.62 -1.23 21.46
C GLU A 10 -7.07 -1.24 21.51
N VAL A 11 -6.42 -0.06 21.61
CA VAL A 11 -4.97 0.02 21.79
C VAL A 11 -4.53 -0.53 23.15
N GLU A 12 -5.28 -0.29 24.22
CA GLU A 12 -5.01 -0.84 25.55
C GLU A 12 -5.21 -2.36 25.60
N GLU A 13 -6.28 -2.88 25.00
CA GLU A 13 -6.53 -4.31 24.88
C GLU A 13 -5.42 -4.98 24.06
N LEU A 14 -4.99 -4.35 22.96
CA LEU A 14 -3.88 -4.81 22.15
C LEU A 14 -2.56 -4.82 22.93
N LYS A 15 -2.28 -3.78 23.72
CA LYS A 15 -1.11 -3.68 24.62
C LYS A 15 -1.11 -4.83 25.64
N SER A 16 -2.28 -5.17 26.20
CA SER A 16 -2.42 -6.29 27.14
C SER A 16 -2.21 -7.66 26.48
N LEU A 17 -2.61 -7.84 25.21
CA LEU A 17 -2.43 -9.09 24.47
C LEU A 17 -0.99 -9.27 23.98
N LEU A 18 -0.31 -8.17 23.65
CA LEU A 18 1.09 -8.17 23.24
C LEU A 18 2.04 -8.42 24.43
N SER A 19 1.73 -7.90 25.62
CA SER A 19 2.53 -8.20 26.83
C SER A 19 2.44 -9.67 27.26
N GLN A 20 1.39 -10.37 26.86
CA GLN A 20 1.23 -11.83 27.03
C GLN A 20 2.06 -12.66 26.03
N GLY A 21 2.87 -12.04 25.16
CA GLY A 21 3.79 -12.74 24.26
C GLY A 21 3.15 -13.38 23.02
N LYS A 22 1.87 -13.10 22.73
CA LYS A 22 1.10 -13.72 21.61
C LYS A 22 1.37 -13.10 20.23
N ALA A 23 2.53 -12.50 20.01
CA ALA A 23 2.88 -11.91 18.72
C ALA A 23 3.22 -13.01 17.70
N GLU A 24 2.35 -13.19 16.71
CA GLU A 24 2.60 -14.11 15.59
C GLU A 24 3.62 -13.49 14.62
N ILE A 25 4.64 -14.25 14.23
CA ILE A 25 5.58 -13.84 13.18
C ILE A 25 4.89 -14.03 11.83
N PRO A 26 4.60 -12.95 11.07
CA PRO A 26 3.90 -13.09 9.82
C PRO A 26 4.80 -13.70 8.74
N SER A 27 4.22 -14.49 7.85
CA SER A 27 4.96 -15.06 6.72
C SER A 27 5.28 -13.97 5.69
N PHE A 28 6.50 -14.02 5.14
CA PHE A 28 6.99 -13.02 4.19
C PHE A 28 6.11 -12.92 2.93
N TRP A 29 5.62 -14.06 2.44
CA TRP A 29 4.79 -14.12 1.24
C TRP A 29 3.37 -13.57 1.45
N GLU A 30 2.74 -13.83 2.60
CA GLU A 30 1.48 -13.19 2.96
C GLU A 30 1.63 -11.67 3.00
N CYS A 31 2.79 -11.15 3.35
CA CYS A 31 3.05 -9.72 3.35
C CYS A 31 3.20 -9.14 1.94
N LEU A 32 3.89 -9.86 1.06
CA LEU A 32 4.37 -9.35 -0.23
C LEU A 32 3.34 -9.42 -1.37
N TRP A 33 2.48 -10.46 -1.38
CA TRP A 33 1.59 -10.75 -2.52
C TRP A 33 0.73 -9.57 -3.03
N PRO A 34 0.13 -8.69 -2.20
CA PRO A 34 -0.73 -7.63 -2.71
C PRO A 34 0.08 -6.50 -3.36
N GLY A 35 1.33 -6.30 -2.91
CA GLY A 35 2.27 -5.40 -3.58
C GLY A 35 2.67 -5.94 -4.95
N VAL A 36 2.88 -7.26 -5.07
CA VAL A 36 3.19 -7.92 -6.35
C VAL A 36 2.05 -7.75 -7.35
N VAL A 37 0.78 -7.86 -6.91
CA VAL A 37 -0.39 -7.62 -7.77
C VAL A 37 -0.39 -6.19 -8.33
N LEU A 38 -0.12 -5.18 -7.49
CA LEU A 38 -0.06 -3.79 -7.95
C LEU A 38 1.08 -3.56 -8.95
N VAL A 39 2.25 -4.19 -8.73
CA VAL A 39 3.38 -4.14 -9.67
C VAL A 39 2.99 -4.76 -11.02
N ALA A 40 2.41 -5.96 -10.99
CA ALA A 40 1.96 -6.64 -12.21
C ALA A 40 0.90 -5.81 -12.96
N TRP A 41 -0.03 -5.19 -12.23
CA TRP A 41 -1.06 -4.31 -12.81
C TRP A 41 -0.46 -3.08 -13.48
N ASN A 42 0.50 -2.41 -12.84
CA ASN A 42 1.17 -1.24 -13.41
C ASN A 42 1.97 -1.59 -14.66
N ILE A 43 2.66 -2.74 -14.67
CA ILE A 43 3.37 -3.25 -15.85
C ILE A 43 2.38 -3.52 -16.99
N LEU A 44 1.25 -4.16 -16.70
CA LEU A 44 0.21 -4.43 -17.69
C LEU A 44 -0.38 -3.13 -18.27
N CYS A 45 -0.63 -2.13 -17.42
CA CYS A 45 -1.08 -0.82 -17.87
C CYS A 45 -0.03 -0.09 -18.72
N ALA A 46 1.26 -0.23 -18.41
CA ALA A 46 2.35 0.32 -19.21
C ALA A 46 2.40 -0.28 -20.62
N LEU A 47 2.20 -1.59 -20.73
CA LEU A 47 2.15 -2.28 -22.03
C LEU A 47 0.95 -1.84 -22.88
N ILE A 48 -0.23 -1.66 -22.26
CA ILE A 48 -1.44 -1.18 -22.95
C ILE A 48 -1.29 0.27 -23.41
N SER A 49 -0.56 1.08 -22.65
CA SER A 49 -0.44 2.51 -22.89
C SER A 49 0.35 2.87 -24.15
N VAL A 50 1.23 1.98 -24.61
CA VAL A 50 2.24 2.27 -25.62
C VAL A 50 1.85 1.66 -26.97
N GLY A 51 2.10 2.39 -28.08
CA GLY A 51 1.90 1.85 -29.43
C GLY A 51 2.94 0.79 -29.80
N GLY A 52 2.57 -0.19 -30.63
CA GLY A 52 3.43 -1.35 -30.95
C GLY A 52 4.83 -1.03 -31.47
N GLY A 53 5.04 0.13 -32.10
CA GLY A 53 6.36 0.58 -32.57
C GLY A 53 7.35 0.96 -31.46
N TYR A 54 6.89 1.24 -30.24
CA TYR A 54 7.72 1.63 -29.10
C TYR A 54 8.05 0.46 -28.16
N LEU A 55 7.62 -0.76 -28.47
CA LEU A 55 8.04 -1.99 -27.76
C LEU A 55 9.46 -2.46 -28.15
N SER A 56 10.17 -1.69 -28.97
CA SER A 56 11.57 -1.95 -29.32
C SER A 56 12.50 -1.77 -28.12
N VAL A 57 13.59 -2.52 -28.08
CA VAL A 57 14.61 -2.53 -27.02
C VAL A 57 15.10 -1.11 -26.65
N LYS A 58 15.10 -0.18 -27.61
CA LYS A 58 15.49 1.23 -27.41
C LYS A 58 14.64 1.98 -26.37
N PHE A 59 13.37 1.62 -26.21
CA PHE A 59 12.44 2.31 -25.30
C PHE A 59 12.02 1.46 -24.11
N ILE A 60 12.50 0.23 -24.00
CA ILE A 60 12.11 -0.73 -22.96
C ILE A 60 12.39 -0.21 -21.55
N PHE A 61 13.43 0.62 -21.39
CA PHE A 61 13.74 1.27 -20.12
C PHE A 61 12.60 2.20 -19.66
N TRP A 62 12.09 3.03 -20.57
CA TRP A 62 11.00 3.98 -20.28
C TRP A 62 9.64 3.31 -20.21
N VAL A 63 9.44 2.20 -20.94
CA VAL A 63 8.17 1.45 -20.92
C VAL A 63 8.06 0.59 -19.66
N LEU A 64 9.15 -0.05 -19.23
CA LEU A 64 9.10 -1.14 -18.25
C LEU A 64 9.89 -0.85 -16.97
N VAL A 65 11.13 -0.36 -17.11
CA VAL A 65 12.03 -0.17 -15.95
C VAL A 65 11.55 0.97 -15.07
N PHE A 66 11.21 2.12 -15.66
CA PHE A 66 10.80 3.29 -14.89
C PHE A 66 9.47 3.07 -14.13
N PRO A 67 8.37 2.61 -14.76
CA PRO A 67 7.14 2.27 -14.04
C PRO A 67 7.35 1.10 -13.06
N GLY A 68 8.22 0.15 -13.41
CA GLY A 68 8.59 -0.98 -12.55
C GLY A 68 9.25 -0.54 -11.25
N VAL A 69 10.20 0.39 -11.31
CA VAL A 69 10.89 0.94 -10.11
C VAL A 69 9.90 1.70 -9.22
N ILE A 70 9.03 2.54 -9.79
CA ILE A 70 7.99 3.23 -9.02
C ILE A 70 7.09 2.21 -8.31
N SER A 71 6.68 1.16 -9.04
CA SER A 71 5.84 0.11 -8.49
C SER A 71 6.56 -0.71 -7.40
N PHE A 72 7.87 -0.90 -7.53
CA PHE A 72 8.68 -1.57 -6.52
C PHE A 72 8.74 -0.77 -5.21
N ILE A 73 8.86 0.56 -5.27
CA ILE A 73 8.80 1.43 -4.09
C ILE A 73 7.44 1.28 -3.39
N VAL A 74 6.34 1.27 -4.16
CA VAL A 74 4.99 1.04 -3.62
C VAL A 74 4.89 -0.35 -2.97
N LEU A 75 5.45 -1.38 -3.59
CA LEU A 75 5.49 -2.73 -3.03
C LEU A 75 6.22 -2.78 -1.68
N LEU A 76 7.37 -2.11 -1.54
CA LEU A 76 8.09 -2.03 -0.28
C LEU A 76 7.28 -1.29 0.79
N GLY A 77 6.57 -0.22 0.42
CA GLY A 77 5.65 0.50 1.31
C GLY A 77 4.46 -0.34 1.77
N VAL A 78 3.88 -1.13 0.85
CA VAL A 78 2.78 -2.05 1.17
C VAL A 78 3.26 -3.19 2.07
N ALA A 79 4.44 -3.75 1.80
CA ALA A 79 5.03 -4.82 2.61
C ALA A 79 5.39 -4.33 4.02
N SER A 80 5.96 -3.13 4.15
CA SER A 80 6.28 -2.59 5.48
C SER A 80 5.00 -2.34 6.29
N ALA A 81 3.98 -1.70 5.69
CA ALA A 81 2.69 -1.48 6.34
C ALA A 81 2.01 -2.82 6.71
N ARG A 82 1.94 -3.76 5.77
CA ARG A 82 1.26 -5.04 6.00
C ARG A 82 1.98 -5.90 7.03
N SER A 83 3.31 -5.84 7.10
CA SER A 83 4.06 -6.56 8.15
C SER A 83 3.70 -6.08 9.55
N LEU A 84 3.52 -4.76 9.71
CA LEU A 84 3.06 -4.13 10.96
C LEU A 84 1.61 -4.52 11.30
N PHE A 85 0.73 -4.60 10.28
CA PHE A 85 -0.64 -5.04 10.47
C PHE A 85 -0.75 -6.53 10.81
N LEU A 86 0.10 -7.39 10.22
CA LEU A 86 0.03 -8.84 10.40
C LEU A 86 0.72 -9.33 11.69
N SER A 87 1.63 -8.55 12.29
CA SER A 87 2.24 -8.89 13.59
C SER A 87 1.26 -8.88 14.76
N VAL A 88 0.06 -8.34 14.55
CA VAL A 88 -1.04 -8.36 15.51
C VAL A 88 -1.77 -9.72 15.46
N PRO A 89 -2.12 -10.32 16.63
CA PRO A 89 -2.76 -11.63 16.68
C PRO A 89 -4.01 -11.74 15.80
N ARG A 90 -4.17 -12.84 15.05
CA ARG A 90 -5.33 -13.08 14.16
C ARG A 90 -6.68 -12.94 14.87
N THR A 91 -6.79 -13.42 16.11
CA THR A 91 -8.02 -13.34 16.93
C THR A 91 -8.46 -11.89 17.15
N TYR A 92 -7.50 -10.99 17.37
CA TYR A 92 -7.76 -9.57 17.56
C TYR A 92 -8.15 -8.88 16.25
N ARG A 93 -7.44 -9.20 15.16
CA ARG A 93 -7.73 -8.64 13.82
C ARG A 93 -9.13 -8.96 13.31
N MET A 94 -9.65 -10.14 13.62
CA MET A 94 -10.99 -10.58 13.20
C MET A 94 -12.10 -9.94 14.05
N ARG A 95 -11.82 -9.64 15.33
CA ARG A 95 -12.79 -9.07 16.27
C ARG A 95 -12.84 -7.55 16.21
N SER A 96 -11.71 -6.89 15.97
CA SER A 96 -11.57 -5.44 15.96
C SER A 96 -12.32 -4.79 14.80
N GLN A 97 -13.20 -3.84 15.14
CA GLN A 97 -13.89 -3.02 14.13
C GLN A 97 -12.93 -2.03 13.44
N VAL A 98 -11.89 -1.60 14.15
CA VAL A 98 -10.87 -0.65 13.65
C VAL A 98 -10.05 -1.30 12.55
N TYR A 99 -9.56 -2.53 12.77
CA TYR A 99 -8.80 -3.27 11.75
C TYR A 99 -9.64 -3.52 10.49
N ARG A 100 -10.91 -3.90 10.66
CA ARG A 100 -11.83 -4.13 9.53
C ARG A 100 -12.11 -2.85 8.74
N PHE A 101 -12.23 -1.72 9.43
CA PHE A 101 -12.40 -0.41 8.79
C PHE A 101 -11.16 0.02 8.00
N ILE A 102 -9.96 -0.08 8.59
CA ILE A 102 -8.69 0.27 7.92
C ILE A 102 -8.49 -0.61 6.68
N SER A 103 -8.67 -1.94 6.82
CA SER A 103 -8.49 -2.87 5.71
C SER A 103 -9.43 -2.56 4.55
N ARG A 104 -10.71 -2.27 4.83
CA ARG A 104 -11.68 -1.87 3.80
C ARG A 104 -11.27 -0.57 3.11
N LYS A 105 -10.78 0.40 3.86
CA LYS A 105 -10.37 1.70 3.31
C LYS A 105 -9.13 1.59 2.42
N VAL A 106 -8.12 0.84 2.87
CA VAL A 106 -6.93 0.52 2.06
C VAL A 106 -7.31 -0.19 0.76
N MET A 107 -8.25 -1.15 0.82
CA MET A 107 -8.75 -1.84 -0.37
C MET A 107 -9.44 -0.88 -1.35
N VAL A 108 -10.24 0.07 -0.86
CA VAL A 108 -10.84 1.12 -1.71
C VAL A 108 -9.76 1.99 -2.35
N TYR A 109 -8.75 2.43 -1.60
CA TYR A 109 -7.63 3.20 -2.16
C TYR A 109 -6.86 2.43 -3.24
N ALA A 110 -6.62 1.14 -3.03
CA ALA A 110 -5.97 0.28 -4.03
C ALA A 110 -6.82 0.15 -5.32
N LEU A 111 -8.14 -0.03 -5.19
CA LEU A 111 -9.05 -0.09 -6.33
C LEU A 111 -9.11 1.23 -7.10
N VAL A 112 -9.21 2.36 -6.39
CA VAL A 112 -9.20 3.70 -6.99
C VAL A 112 -7.88 3.97 -7.71
N TYR A 113 -6.74 3.59 -7.10
CA TYR A 113 -5.43 3.69 -7.73
C TYR A 113 -5.35 2.86 -9.02
N MET A 114 -5.74 1.58 -8.98
CA MET A 114 -5.73 0.71 -10.17
C MET A 114 -6.60 1.25 -11.30
N ALA A 115 -7.79 1.78 -10.98
CA ALA A 115 -8.67 2.40 -11.96
C ALA A 115 -8.08 3.69 -12.54
N LEU A 116 -7.46 4.53 -11.70
CA LEU A 116 -6.79 5.76 -12.13
C LEU A 116 -5.62 5.47 -13.08
N ILE A 117 -4.76 4.49 -12.75
CA ILE A 117 -3.64 4.12 -13.62
C ILE A 117 -4.14 3.55 -14.96
N LEU A 118 -5.21 2.75 -14.95
CA LEU A 118 -5.81 2.26 -16.18
C LEU A 118 -6.37 3.40 -17.05
N ALA A 119 -7.07 4.37 -16.45
CA ALA A 119 -7.58 5.53 -17.16
C ALA A 119 -6.44 6.36 -17.76
N LEU A 120 -5.34 6.58 -17.02
CA LEU A 120 -4.14 7.25 -17.52
C LEU A 120 -3.45 6.47 -18.65
N ALA A 121 -3.45 5.14 -18.57
CA ALA A 121 -2.89 4.29 -19.63
C ALA A 121 -3.66 4.45 -20.94
N LEU A 122 -4.99 4.41 -20.88
CA LEU A 122 -5.88 4.61 -22.03
C LEU A 122 -5.77 6.03 -22.59
N PHE A 123 -5.74 7.04 -21.72
CA PHE A 123 -5.54 8.43 -22.12
C PHE A 123 -4.22 8.60 -22.87
N ASN A 124 -3.11 8.10 -22.32
CA ASN A 124 -1.82 8.17 -22.99
C ASN A 124 -1.81 7.41 -24.32
N ARG A 125 -2.51 6.27 -24.42
CA ARG A 125 -2.64 5.51 -25.68
C ARG A 125 -3.33 6.29 -26.79
N VAL A 126 -4.35 7.07 -26.46
CA VAL A 126 -5.16 7.84 -27.43
C VAL A 126 -4.43 9.11 -27.88
N TYR A 127 -3.82 9.85 -26.95
CA TYR A 127 -3.27 11.18 -27.26
C TYR A 127 -1.78 11.19 -27.62
N TYR A 128 -0.97 10.35 -26.97
CA TYR A 128 0.49 10.39 -27.11
C TYR A 128 1.09 9.13 -27.73
N ALA A 129 0.51 7.96 -27.42
CA ALA A 129 1.01 6.62 -27.77
C ALA A 129 2.49 6.37 -27.45
N SER A 130 3.09 7.20 -26.59
CA SER A 130 4.51 7.24 -26.25
C SER A 130 4.72 6.80 -24.79
N PRO A 131 5.82 6.12 -24.45
CA PRO A 131 6.10 5.68 -23.08
C PRO A 131 6.46 6.81 -22.10
N PHE A 132 7.00 7.92 -22.62
CA PHE A 132 7.51 9.01 -21.78
C PHE A 132 6.40 9.70 -20.97
N PRO A 133 5.30 10.18 -21.57
CA PRO A 133 4.27 10.89 -20.81
C PRO A 133 3.58 9.97 -19.78
N PHE A 134 3.36 8.69 -20.12
CA PHE A 134 2.79 7.72 -19.20
C PHE A 134 3.63 7.52 -17.92
N SER A 135 4.96 7.43 -18.07
CA SER A 135 5.88 7.31 -16.93
C SER A 135 5.77 8.47 -15.96
N PHE A 136 5.70 9.71 -16.47
CA PHE A 136 5.50 10.89 -15.63
C PHE A 136 4.10 10.94 -15.01
N MET A 137 3.06 10.55 -15.75
CA MET A 137 1.69 10.48 -15.25
C MET A 137 1.57 9.49 -14.08
N ILE A 138 2.17 8.30 -14.18
CA ILE A 138 2.23 7.31 -13.09
C ILE A 138 2.91 7.89 -11.86
N LEU A 139 4.07 8.55 -12.03
CA LEU A 139 4.82 9.13 -10.92
C LEU A 139 3.95 10.16 -10.17
N ILE A 140 3.38 11.12 -10.89
CA ILE A 140 2.56 12.19 -10.32
C ILE A 140 1.31 11.60 -9.64
N ALA A 141 0.62 10.66 -10.29
CA ALA A 141 -0.57 10.02 -9.73
C ALA A 141 -0.24 9.24 -8.45
N THR A 142 0.90 8.53 -8.43
CA THR A 142 1.33 7.76 -7.24
C THR A 142 1.66 8.69 -6.07
N ILE A 143 2.37 9.80 -6.32
CA ILE A 143 2.65 10.81 -5.29
C ILE A 143 1.36 11.44 -4.78
N PHE A 144 0.44 11.78 -5.68
CA PHE A 144 -0.84 12.38 -5.30
C PHE A 144 -1.70 11.44 -4.45
N VAL A 145 -1.86 10.18 -4.87
CA VAL A 145 -2.63 9.19 -4.11
C VAL A 145 -1.97 8.89 -2.76
N TRP A 146 -0.64 8.81 -2.72
CA TRP A 146 0.10 8.67 -1.47
C TRP A 146 -0.16 9.85 -0.53
N PHE A 147 -0.15 11.08 -1.03
CA PHE A 147 -0.43 12.27 -0.22
C PHE A 147 -1.87 12.30 0.29
N VAL A 148 -2.85 12.01 -0.56
CA VAL A 148 -4.27 11.92 -0.16
C VAL A 148 -4.47 10.85 0.91
N MET A 149 -3.84 9.69 0.75
CA MET A 149 -3.86 8.60 1.72
C MET A 149 -3.23 9.03 3.05
N ASN A 150 -2.11 9.77 3.04
CA ASN A 150 -1.49 10.30 4.25
C ASN A 150 -2.37 11.33 4.97
N ILE A 151 -2.99 12.27 4.25
CA ILE A 151 -3.92 13.24 4.85
C ILE A 151 -5.12 12.52 5.45
N ASP A 152 -5.73 11.62 4.70
CA ASP A 152 -6.91 10.91 5.15
C ASP A 152 -6.59 10.04 6.37
N PHE A 153 -5.46 9.32 6.36
CA PHE A 153 -5.02 8.57 7.53
C PHE A 153 -4.55 9.44 8.69
N GLY A 154 -4.02 10.64 8.45
CA GLY A 154 -3.69 11.59 9.51
C GLY A 154 -4.92 12.08 10.31
N ARG A 155 -6.12 12.01 9.73
CA ARG A 155 -7.38 12.35 10.42
C ARG A 155 -7.82 11.30 11.43
N TYR A 156 -7.48 10.04 11.18
CA TYR A 156 -7.69 8.96 12.13
C TYR A 156 -6.42 8.91 12.97
N GLN A 157 -6.46 8.89 14.29
CA GLN A 157 -5.25 8.82 15.12
C GLN A 157 -4.54 7.44 15.02
N LEU A 158 -4.38 6.90 13.81
CA LEU A 158 -3.60 5.74 13.46
C LEU A 158 -2.12 5.94 13.77
N SER A 159 -1.66 7.19 13.92
CA SER A 159 -0.37 7.48 14.51
C SER A 159 -0.25 6.94 15.94
N VAL A 160 -1.33 6.91 16.72
CA VAL A 160 -1.35 6.32 18.08
C VAL A 160 -1.27 4.80 18.00
N LEU A 161 -2.00 4.18 17.08
CA LEU A 161 -1.96 2.72 16.86
C LEU A 161 -0.58 2.29 16.34
N SER A 162 -0.02 3.03 15.38
CA SER A 162 1.33 2.80 14.83
C SER A 162 2.43 3.06 15.87
N SER A 163 2.30 4.12 16.68
CA SER A 163 3.21 4.42 17.79
C SER A 163 3.18 3.32 18.85
N ALA A 164 1.99 2.84 19.23
CA ALA A 164 1.83 1.73 20.17
C ALA A 164 2.45 0.43 19.64
N ILE A 165 2.29 0.11 18.35
CA ILE A 165 2.92 -1.08 17.77
C ILE A 165 4.45 -0.92 17.68
N ASN A 166 4.95 0.26 17.32
CA ASN A 166 6.38 0.53 17.20
C ASN A 166 7.10 0.57 18.57
N SER A 167 6.48 1.13 19.60
CA SER A 167 7.03 1.12 20.96
C SER A 167 7.17 -0.31 21.50
N PHE A 168 6.19 -1.17 21.24
CA PHE A 168 6.28 -2.61 21.56
C PHE A 168 7.40 -3.32 20.81
N ARG A 169 7.59 -3.02 19.53
CA ARG A 169 8.67 -3.61 18.73
C ARG A 169 10.05 -3.20 19.27
N ALA A 170 10.20 -1.95 19.71
CA ALA A 170 11.42 -1.47 20.34
C ALA A 170 11.67 -2.15 21.70
N GLU A 171 10.62 -2.36 22.50
CA GLU A 171 10.69 -3.03 23.80
C GLU A 171 11.11 -4.50 23.68
N LYS A 172 10.69 -5.20 22.61
CA LYS A 172 11.07 -6.60 22.35
C LYS A 172 12.47 -6.79 21.74
N LEU A 173 13.06 -5.74 21.17
CA LEU A 173 14.42 -5.74 20.58
C LEU A 173 15.49 -5.20 21.54
N GLY A 174 15.07 -4.55 22.63
CA GLY A 174 15.96 -3.94 23.63
C GLY A 174 16.05 -4.69 24.96
N GLY A 175 15.54 -5.92 25.04
CA GLY A 175 15.60 -6.81 26.22
C GLY A 175 16.34 -8.09 25.95
#